data_AF-A0A938KFI7-F1
#
_entry.id   AF-A0A938KFI7-F1
#
_cell.length_a   1.000
_cell.length_b   1.000
_cell.length_c   1.000
_cell.angle_alpha   90.00
_cell.angle_beta   90.00
_cell.angle_gamma   90.00
#
_symmetry.space_group_name_H-M   'P 1'
#
loop_
_entity.id
_entity.type
_entity.pdbx_description
1 polymer ?
#
loop_
_entity_poly.entity_id
_entity_poly.type
_entity_poly.pdbx_seq_one_letter_code
_entity_poly.pdbx_strand_id
1 'polypeptide(L)'
;MFDRLMSLLRLQIHGKPTHGWMRGFLVGWLVLSGAGCDFEKARKQQEEITRRLPAVPAHAPLSVPTNAVARVVESSLCPAILFQSSASHISLFTPGRSNAMASPAFVAYGAGGPKILTNGPAMTTNKLGERWILAWFNGAPGWGKEDAPVALFLEHPPTSLALDSQGLHITFPGSLGQIAVMSLYGDRSLPSSAEGLAGLTSEEAKRTPKTWEWARVVPREPLTRIRFWSSAFARIPLSAWTWEEASTKPPPSRLGHMRFGWMEHPSAWQAPRLYWAPVEVSMGRRWVDDPRSMYFEPRCFNMDWPAASGPLALISDAEGYSVEAPELPGDSKGASQQWTEWAGNLVNPIRFEPEHSELGWSTRSLGRIRWGGVDGPFRVVSTRLTASAQETLLTR
;
A
#
# COMPACT_ATOMS: atom_id res chain seq x y z
N MET A 1 -18.87 -19.48 -36.38
CA MET A 1 -17.57 -18.91 -35.92
C MET A 1 -16.95 -19.79 -34.85
N PHE A 2 -17.71 -20.16 -33.82
CA PHE A 2 -17.32 -21.13 -32.77
C PHE A 2 -16.75 -22.45 -33.33
N ASP A 3 -17.37 -23.04 -34.36
CA ASP A 3 -16.90 -24.31 -34.94
C ASP A 3 -15.56 -24.20 -35.69
N ARG A 4 -15.23 -23.03 -36.26
CA ARG A 4 -13.89 -22.78 -36.85
C ARG A 4 -12.81 -22.69 -35.77
N LEU A 5 -13.15 -22.17 -34.58
CA LEU A 5 -12.25 -22.15 -33.43
C LEU A 5 -11.98 -23.58 -32.94
N MET A 6 -13.02 -24.42 -32.88
CA MET A 6 -12.92 -25.81 -32.46
C MET A 6 -12.19 -26.71 -33.49
N SER A 7 -12.26 -26.41 -34.79
CA SER A 7 -11.50 -27.16 -35.80
C SER A 7 -10.00 -26.89 -35.73
N LEU A 8 -9.60 -25.63 -35.45
CA LEU A 8 -8.19 -25.26 -35.27
C LEU A 8 -7.58 -25.95 -34.03
N LEU A 9 -8.34 -26.08 -32.94
CA LEU A 9 -7.90 -26.76 -31.71
C LEU A 9 -7.74 -28.28 -31.84
N ARG A 10 -8.29 -28.92 -32.88
CA ARG A 10 -8.13 -30.38 -33.11
C ARG A 10 -6.89 -30.74 -33.94
N LEU A 11 -6.28 -29.80 -34.65
CA LEU A 11 -5.29 -30.08 -35.71
C LEU A 11 -3.83 -30.05 -35.25
N GLN A 12 -3.54 -29.86 -33.95
CA GLN A 12 -2.16 -29.65 -33.47
C GLN A 12 -1.72 -30.51 -32.28
N ILE A 13 -2.37 -31.66 -32.02
CA ILE A 13 -1.99 -32.56 -30.92
C ILE A 13 -1.66 -33.97 -31.44
N HIS A 14 -0.46 -34.08 -32.02
CA HIS A 14 0.29 -35.33 -32.15
C HIS A 14 1.75 -35.05 -31.74
N GLY A 15 2.06 -35.19 -30.45
CA GLY A 15 3.41 -34.95 -29.94
C GLY A 15 3.53 -34.70 -28.43
N LYS A 16 3.58 -35.78 -27.65
CA LYS A 16 3.93 -35.86 -26.21
C LYS A 16 2.97 -35.18 -25.20
N PRO A 17 2.88 -35.71 -23.96
CA PRO A 17 1.94 -35.22 -22.95
C PRO A 17 2.51 -34.03 -22.16
N THR A 18 1.87 -32.86 -22.24
CA THR A 18 2.18 -31.70 -21.39
C THR A 18 0.99 -31.34 -20.48
N HIS A 19 1.28 -31.37 -19.17
CA HIS A 19 0.52 -30.85 -18.02
C HIS A 19 -1.01 -30.64 -18.15
N GLY A 20 -1.78 -31.59 -17.61
CA GLY A 20 -3.24 -31.45 -17.43
C GLY A 20 -3.70 -30.30 -16.51
N TRP A 21 -2.79 -29.62 -15.80
CA TRP A 21 -3.12 -28.52 -14.89
C TRP A 21 -3.66 -27.26 -15.61
N MET A 22 -3.23 -26.97 -16.84
CA MET A 22 -3.78 -25.85 -17.63
C MET A 22 -5.27 -26.02 -17.96
N ARG A 23 -5.75 -27.26 -18.13
CA ARG A 23 -7.19 -27.53 -18.38
C ARG A 23 -8.04 -27.21 -17.14
N GLY A 24 -7.54 -27.50 -15.94
CA GLY A 24 -8.20 -27.11 -14.69
C GLY A 24 -8.29 -25.59 -14.51
N PHE A 25 -7.25 -24.85 -14.92
CA PHE A 25 -7.21 -23.40 -14.74
C PHE A 25 -8.19 -22.66 -15.66
N LEU A 26 -8.29 -23.06 -16.94
CA LEU A 26 -9.25 -22.47 -17.88
C LEU A 26 -10.71 -22.76 -17.49
N VAL A 27 -11.01 -23.99 -17.06
CA VAL A 27 -12.36 -24.35 -16.57
C VAL A 27 -12.67 -23.65 -15.26
N GLY A 28 -11.72 -23.53 -14.33
CA GLY A 28 -11.91 -22.78 -13.08
C GLY A 28 -12.22 -21.29 -13.31
N TRP A 29 -11.53 -20.66 -14.28
CA TRP A 29 -11.78 -19.26 -14.64
C TRP A 29 -13.13 -19.07 -15.37
N LEU A 30 -13.53 -20.03 -16.21
CA LEU A 30 -14.85 -20.08 -16.85
C LEU A 30 -15.99 -20.36 -15.86
N VAL A 31 -15.78 -21.16 -14.82
CA VAL A 31 -16.79 -21.43 -13.78
C VAL A 31 -16.93 -20.24 -12.83
N LEU A 32 -15.84 -19.55 -12.50
CA LEU A 32 -15.89 -18.29 -11.73
C LEU A 32 -16.48 -17.11 -12.50
N SER A 33 -16.53 -17.16 -13.83
CA SER A 33 -17.29 -16.21 -14.67
C SER A 33 -18.69 -16.72 -15.06
N GLY A 34 -18.97 -18.02 -14.88
CA GLY A 34 -20.29 -18.64 -15.08
C GLY A 34 -21.20 -18.59 -13.84
N ALA A 35 -20.62 -18.52 -12.63
CA ALA A 35 -21.33 -18.03 -11.45
C ALA A 35 -21.54 -16.52 -11.64
N GLY A 36 -22.70 -16.14 -12.19
CA GLY A 36 -23.03 -14.78 -12.62
C GLY A 36 -23.13 -13.75 -11.50
N CYS A 37 -22.00 -13.42 -10.88
CA CYS A 37 -21.76 -12.09 -10.35
C CYS A 37 -21.87 -11.11 -11.52
N ASP A 38 -23.08 -10.58 -11.70
CA ASP A 38 -23.38 -9.54 -12.68
C ASP A 38 -22.55 -8.30 -12.33
N PHE A 39 -21.35 -8.22 -12.93
CA PHE A 39 -20.43 -7.10 -12.77
C PHE A 39 -21.07 -5.78 -13.18
N GLU A 40 -22.02 -5.79 -14.11
CA GLU A 40 -22.75 -4.60 -14.52
C GLU A 40 -23.74 -4.16 -13.43
N LYS A 41 -24.44 -5.10 -12.77
CA LYS A 41 -25.27 -4.82 -11.59
C LYS A 41 -24.44 -4.37 -10.39
N ALA A 42 -23.31 -5.01 -10.10
CA ALA A 42 -22.39 -4.59 -9.04
C ALA A 42 -21.86 -3.17 -9.29
N ARG A 43 -21.48 -2.86 -10.53
CA ARG A 43 -21.05 -1.51 -10.93
C ARG A 43 -22.21 -0.50 -10.84
N LYS A 44 -23.42 -0.83 -11.28
CA LYS A 44 -24.61 0.03 -11.14
C LYS A 44 -24.97 0.28 -9.67
N GLN A 45 -24.84 -0.72 -8.80
CA GLN A 45 -25.03 -0.57 -7.36
C GLN A 45 -23.96 0.35 -6.76
N GLN A 46 -22.69 0.21 -7.17
CA GLN A 46 -21.61 1.11 -6.76
C GLN A 46 -21.81 2.55 -7.29
N GLU A 47 -22.26 2.72 -8.54
CA GLU A 47 -22.62 4.02 -9.14
C GLU A 47 -23.78 4.67 -8.37
N GLU A 48 -24.82 3.90 -8.01
CA GLU A 48 -25.98 4.37 -7.23
C GLU A 48 -25.60 4.74 -5.79
N ILE A 49 -24.78 3.94 -5.11
CA ILE A 49 -24.19 4.29 -3.81
C ILE A 49 -23.42 5.60 -3.94
N THR A 50 -22.48 5.68 -4.90
CA THR A 50 -21.62 6.85 -5.15
C THR A 50 -22.42 8.13 -5.48
N ARG A 51 -23.59 8.01 -6.12
CA ARG A 51 -24.52 9.12 -6.40
C ARG A 51 -25.22 9.65 -5.16
N ARG A 52 -25.47 8.80 -4.15
CA ARG A 52 -26.06 9.20 -2.87
C ARG A 52 -25.05 9.87 -1.96
N LEU A 53 -23.76 9.53 -2.10
CA LEU A 53 -22.71 10.15 -1.30
C LEU A 53 -22.50 11.62 -1.73
N PRO A 54 -22.30 12.56 -0.79
CA PRO A 54 -22.04 13.96 -1.10
C PRO A 54 -20.78 14.12 -1.97
N ALA A 55 -20.77 15.14 -2.83
CA ALA A 55 -19.65 15.41 -3.72
C ALA A 55 -18.39 15.75 -2.91
N VAL A 56 -17.28 15.07 -3.23
CA VAL A 56 -15.98 15.29 -2.60
C VAL A 56 -15.28 16.49 -3.24
N PRO A 57 -14.76 17.45 -2.45
CA PRO A 57 -13.87 18.49 -2.95
C PRO A 57 -12.67 17.87 -3.68
N ALA A 58 -12.40 18.36 -4.89
CA ALA A 58 -11.21 17.94 -5.63
C ALA A 58 -9.95 18.43 -4.90
N HIS A 59 -9.00 17.53 -4.63
CA HIS A 59 -7.72 17.92 -4.04
C HIS A 59 -6.85 18.66 -5.06
N ALA A 60 -6.27 19.77 -4.62
CA ALA A 60 -5.20 20.41 -5.38
C ALA A 60 -4.01 19.42 -5.50
N PRO A 61 -3.35 19.32 -6.68
CA PRO A 61 -2.20 18.46 -6.86
C PRO A 61 -1.08 18.87 -5.90
N LEU A 62 -0.39 17.88 -5.31
CA LEU A 62 0.76 18.18 -4.47
C LEU A 62 1.89 18.77 -5.31
N SER A 63 2.16 20.06 -5.12
CA SER A 63 3.42 20.67 -5.53
C SER A 63 4.48 20.48 -4.44
N VAL A 64 5.73 20.33 -4.87
CA VAL A 64 6.88 20.64 -4.02
C VAL A 64 6.99 22.17 -3.97
N PRO A 65 7.06 22.81 -2.80
CA PRO A 65 7.32 24.24 -2.72
C PRO A 65 8.62 24.59 -3.44
N THR A 66 8.67 25.71 -4.17
CA THR A 66 9.82 26.13 -5.00
C THR A 66 11.17 26.14 -4.26
N ASN A 67 11.13 26.27 -2.93
CA ASN A 67 12.32 26.35 -2.07
C ASN A 67 12.68 25.03 -1.35
N ALA A 68 11.97 23.91 -1.61
CA ALA A 68 12.19 22.62 -0.96
C ALA A 68 12.77 21.59 -1.96
N VAL A 69 13.82 20.87 -1.54
CA VAL A 69 14.42 19.79 -2.36
C VAL A 69 13.56 18.52 -2.31
N ALA A 70 12.92 18.25 -1.18
CA ALA A 70 11.93 17.18 -1.06
C ALA A 70 10.81 17.55 -0.07
N ARG A 71 9.68 16.88 -0.24
CA ARG A 71 8.50 16.89 0.63
C ARG A 71 8.22 15.45 1.06
N VAL A 72 7.80 15.27 2.30
CA VAL A 72 7.29 13.98 2.81
C VAL A 72 5.83 14.17 3.20
N VAL A 73 4.99 13.20 2.88
CA VAL A 73 3.57 13.17 3.25
C VAL A 73 3.24 11.83 3.89
N GLU A 74 2.60 11.90 5.05
CA GLU A 74 2.06 10.78 5.80
C GLU A 74 0.55 10.97 5.92
N SER A 75 -0.21 9.88 5.96
CA SER A 75 -1.66 9.91 6.18
C SER A 75 -2.05 8.65 6.94
N SER A 76 -2.90 8.76 7.97
CA SER A 76 -3.46 7.59 8.67
C SER A 76 -4.31 6.70 7.76
N LEU A 77 -4.78 7.25 6.64
CA LEU A 77 -5.52 6.55 5.60
C LEU A 77 -4.59 5.78 4.63
N CYS A 78 -3.28 6.05 4.65
CA CYS A 78 -2.30 5.50 3.71
C CYS A 78 -1.20 4.70 4.44
N PRO A 79 -1.05 3.38 4.20
CA PRO A 79 0.03 2.59 4.81
C PRO A 79 1.42 2.85 4.20
N ALA A 80 1.54 3.77 3.24
CA ALA A 80 2.80 4.23 2.67
C ALA A 80 3.11 5.68 3.04
N ILE A 81 4.40 5.95 3.28
CA ILE A 81 4.97 7.29 3.34
C ILE A 81 5.23 7.74 1.89
N LEU A 82 4.81 8.95 1.53
CA LEU A 82 5.06 9.51 0.20
C LEU A 82 6.23 10.47 0.26
N PHE A 83 7.24 10.21 -0.58
CA PHE A 83 8.35 11.12 -0.82
C PHE A 83 8.13 11.80 -2.17
N GLN A 84 8.25 13.12 -2.23
CA GLN A 84 8.20 13.88 -3.48
C GLN A 84 9.46 14.73 -3.58
N SER A 85 10.18 14.68 -4.70
CA SER A 85 11.42 15.47 -4.88
C SER A 85 11.69 15.81 -6.35
N SER A 86 12.27 16.98 -6.58
CA SER A 86 12.82 17.39 -7.87
C SER A 86 14.20 16.78 -8.18
N ALA A 87 14.86 16.16 -7.19
CA ALA A 87 16.16 15.51 -7.37
C ALA A 87 16.06 14.33 -8.34
N SER A 88 17.15 14.06 -9.07
CA SER A 88 17.27 12.91 -9.97
C SER A 88 17.87 11.67 -9.32
N HIS A 89 18.14 11.71 -8.01
CA HIS A 89 18.79 10.63 -7.28
C HIS A 89 18.28 10.55 -5.84
N ILE A 90 18.17 9.32 -5.33
CA ILE A 90 17.81 9.01 -3.95
C ILE A 90 18.64 7.82 -3.44
N SER A 91 19.07 7.90 -2.18
CA SER A 91 19.74 6.83 -1.46
C SER A 91 18.89 6.39 -0.26
N LEU A 92 18.54 5.11 -0.20
CA LEU A 92 17.64 4.55 0.80
C LEU A 92 18.37 3.51 1.64
N PHE A 93 17.96 3.36 2.90
CA PHE A 93 18.54 2.42 3.85
C PHE A 93 20.04 2.61 4.09
N THR A 94 20.49 3.86 4.04
CA THR A 94 21.91 4.19 4.22
C THR A 94 22.31 4.00 5.68
N PRO A 95 23.40 3.26 6.01
CA PRO A 95 23.81 3.07 7.39
C PRO A 95 24.15 4.41 8.06
N GLY A 96 23.73 4.54 9.32
CA GLY A 96 24.03 5.72 10.14
C GLY A 96 25.45 5.70 10.68
N ARG A 97 25.97 6.85 11.15
CA ARG A 97 27.28 6.87 11.85
C ARG A 97 27.25 6.10 13.18
N SER A 98 26.06 5.94 13.76
CA SER A 98 25.83 5.42 15.11
C SER A 98 25.02 4.10 15.16
N ASN A 99 24.45 3.64 14.04
CA ASN A 99 23.49 2.54 14.03
C ASN A 99 24.10 1.24 13.48
N ALA A 100 23.89 0.13 14.22
CA ALA A 100 24.28 -1.22 13.83
C ALA A 100 23.39 -1.86 12.75
N MET A 101 22.49 -1.09 12.11
CA MET A 101 21.56 -1.57 11.08
C MET A 101 22.16 -1.33 9.70
N ALA A 102 22.48 -2.42 9.00
CA ALA A 102 23.02 -2.41 7.65
C ALA A 102 21.96 -2.15 6.57
N SER A 103 22.44 -1.94 5.34
CA SER A 103 21.63 -1.91 4.13
C SER A 103 20.93 -3.26 3.86
N PRO A 104 19.88 -3.28 3.02
CA PRO A 104 19.24 -4.51 2.58
C PRO A 104 20.25 -5.44 1.92
N ALA A 105 20.21 -6.74 2.22
CA ALA A 105 21.05 -7.72 1.53
C ALA A 105 20.55 -8.02 0.11
N PHE A 106 19.25 -7.78 -0.14
CA PHE A 106 18.59 -8.10 -1.40
C PHE A 106 17.61 -7.00 -1.81
N VAL A 107 17.50 -6.80 -3.12
CA VAL A 107 16.47 -6.00 -3.77
C VAL A 107 15.86 -6.80 -4.92
N ALA A 108 14.55 -6.71 -5.13
CA ALA A 108 13.86 -7.28 -6.28
C ALA A 108 13.04 -6.23 -7.03
N TYR A 109 12.86 -6.44 -8.32
CA TYR A 109 12.14 -5.52 -9.20
C TYR A 109 11.49 -6.26 -10.38
N GLY A 110 10.44 -5.68 -10.98
CA GLY A 110 9.70 -6.32 -12.08
C GLY A 110 10.26 -5.99 -13.47
N ALA A 111 10.84 -6.98 -14.15
CA ALA A 111 11.41 -6.84 -15.50
C ALA A 111 11.01 -8.02 -16.39
N GLY A 112 9.71 -8.09 -16.73
CA GLY A 112 9.09 -9.26 -17.36
C GLY A 112 8.94 -10.45 -16.40
N GLY A 113 8.93 -10.18 -15.10
CA GLY A 113 9.07 -11.14 -14.00
C GLY A 113 10.03 -10.60 -12.94
N PRO A 114 10.01 -11.14 -11.70
CA PRO A 114 10.91 -10.68 -10.65
C PRO A 114 12.37 -10.96 -11.02
N LYS A 115 13.21 -9.93 -10.89
CA LYS A 115 14.67 -10.04 -10.89
C LYS A 115 15.18 -9.64 -9.51
N ILE A 116 16.23 -10.32 -9.05
CA ILE A 116 16.87 -10.08 -7.76
C ILE A 116 18.25 -9.47 -8.01
N LEU A 117 18.58 -8.44 -7.24
CA LEU A 117 19.86 -7.75 -7.13
C LEU A 117 20.38 -7.97 -5.70
N THR A 118 21.68 -8.24 -5.60
CA THR A 118 22.45 -8.26 -4.34
C THR A 118 23.47 -7.13 -4.37
N ASN A 119 24.24 -6.96 -3.28
CA ASN A 119 25.38 -6.05 -3.26
C ASN A 119 26.29 -6.23 -4.48
N GLY A 120 26.54 -5.17 -5.23
CA GLY A 120 27.31 -5.24 -6.48
C GLY A 120 27.24 -3.98 -7.34
N PRO A 121 27.78 -4.02 -8.58
CA PRO A 121 27.77 -2.90 -9.50
C PRO A 121 26.36 -2.40 -9.84
N ALA A 122 26.25 -1.11 -10.13
CA ALA A 122 25.02 -0.50 -10.62
C ALA A 122 24.53 -1.17 -11.91
N MET A 123 23.22 -1.42 -12.00
CA MET A 123 22.57 -2.00 -13.17
C MET A 123 21.69 -0.97 -13.87
N THR A 124 21.76 -0.94 -15.21
CA THR A 124 20.90 -0.09 -16.04
C THR A 124 19.47 -0.63 -16.06
N THR A 125 18.49 0.20 -15.68
CA THR A 125 17.09 -0.22 -15.45
C THR A 125 16.20 -0.14 -16.68
N ASN A 126 16.77 -0.13 -17.89
CA ASN A 126 16.08 -0.09 -19.19
C ASN A 126 15.03 -1.19 -19.38
N LYS A 127 15.09 -2.26 -18.57
CA LYS A 127 14.20 -3.43 -18.59
C LYS A 127 13.17 -3.44 -17.46
N LEU A 128 13.16 -2.43 -16.58
CA LEU A 128 12.16 -2.31 -15.52
C LEU A 128 10.79 -2.07 -16.20
N GLY A 129 9.89 -3.04 -16.09
CA GLY A 129 8.57 -3.05 -16.71
C GLY A 129 7.42 -2.91 -15.71
N GLU A 130 7.71 -2.94 -14.41
CA GLU A 130 6.75 -2.72 -13.33
C GLU A 130 7.27 -1.63 -12.39
N ARG A 131 6.37 -0.78 -11.89
CA ARG A 131 6.72 0.44 -11.14
C ARG A 131 7.20 0.23 -9.70
N TRP A 132 7.59 -0.98 -9.34
CA TRP A 132 7.89 -1.36 -7.96
C TRP A 132 9.31 -1.89 -7.77
N ILE A 133 9.83 -1.65 -6.58
CA ILE A 133 11.07 -2.22 -6.05
C ILE A 133 10.75 -2.79 -4.66
N LEU A 134 11.29 -3.96 -4.32
CA LEU A 134 11.18 -4.60 -3.00
C LEU A 134 12.58 -4.73 -2.42
N ALA A 135 12.85 -4.16 -1.25
CA ALA A 135 14.09 -4.38 -0.49
C ALA A 135 13.82 -5.27 0.72
N TRP A 136 14.74 -6.15 1.11
CA TRP A 136 14.66 -6.88 2.37
C TRP A 136 16.04 -7.24 2.92
N PHE A 137 16.12 -7.46 4.23
CA PHE A 137 17.38 -7.44 4.96
C PHE A 137 17.97 -8.82 5.19
N ASN A 138 17.14 -9.87 5.31
CA ASN A 138 17.55 -11.28 5.36
C ASN A 138 18.81 -11.55 6.20
N GLY A 139 18.80 -11.16 7.48
CA GLY A 139 19.92 -11.40 8.39
C GLY A 139 21.13 -10.46 8.22
N ALA A 140 21.03 -9.39 7.42
CA ALA A 140 22.03 -8.31 7.40
C ALA A 140 22.32 -7.79 8.82
N PRO A 141 23.51 -7.21 9.10
CA PRO A 141 23.85 -6.70 10.43
C PRO A 141 22.73 -5.80 11.01
N GLY A 142 22.34 -6.07 12.25
CA GLY A 142 21.19 -5.44 12.92
C GLY A 142 19.83 -6.11 12.67
N TRP A 143 19.71 -6.98 11.68
CA TRP A 143 18.49 -7.70 11.26
C TRP A 143 18.57 -9.22 11.50
N GLY A 144 19.35 -9.63 12.51
CA GLY A 144 19.70 -11.03 12.72
C GLY A 144 18.56 -11.97 13.12
N LYS A 145 17.47 -11.43 13.70
CA LYS A 145 16.29 -12.21 14.16
C LYS A 145 15.00 -11.89 13.40
N GLU A 146 14.93 -10.69 12.84
CA GLU A 146 13.71 -10.07 12.33
C GLU A 146 14.04 -9.41 10.98
N ASP A 147 13.11 -9.46 10.05
CA ASP A 147 13.19 -8.84 8.73
C ASP A 147 11.93 -7.98 8.49
N ALA A 148 12.09 -6.90 7.73
CA ALA A 148 11.02 -5.97 7.38
C ALA A 148 11.14 -5.62 5.90
N PRO A 149 10.56 -6.43 4.99
CA PRO A 149 10.60 -6.15 3.57
C PRO A 149 9.90 -4.82 3.25
N VAL A 150 10.57 -3.94 2.51
CA VAL A 150 10.08 -2.60 2.17
C VAL A 150 9.77 -2.53 0.67
N ALA A 151 8.54 -2.19 0.32
CA ALA A 151 8.12 -1.94 -1.05
C ALA A 151 8.17 -0.44 -1.36
N LEU A 152 8.69 -0.12 -2.55
CA LEU A 152 8.76 1.22 -3.12
C LEU A 152 7.94 1.23 -4.42
N PHE A 153 7.18 2.30 -4.66
CA PHE A 153 6.38 2.47 -5.87
C PHE A 153 6.71 3.81 -6.53
N LEU A 154 7.20 3.75 -7.76
CA LEU A 154 7.82 4.89 -8.46
C LEU A 154 6.82 5.63 -9.34
N GLU A 155 6.96 6.95 -9.47
CA GLU A 155 6.31 7.76 -10.51
C GLU A 155 6.94 7.53 -11.88
N HIS A 156 8.27 7.59 -11.95
CA HIS A 156 9.05 7.49 -13.19
C HIS A 156 9.90 6.21 -13.27
N PRO A 157 10.28 5.75 -14.47
CA PRO A 157 11.33 4.76 -14.64
C PRO A 157 12.71 5.34 -14.26
N PRO A 158 13.49 4.65 -13.40
CA PRO A 158 14.88 5.01 -13.15
C PRO A 158 15.75 4.65 -14.36
N THR A 159 16.93 5.27 -14.44
CA THR A 159 18.02 4.90 -15.37
C THR A 159 19.02 3.93 -14.75
N SER A 160 19.20 3.97 -13.42
CA SER A 160 20.14 3.10 -12.70
C SER A 160 19.59 2.66 -11.34
N LEU A 161 19.92 1.42 -10.97
CA LEU A 161 19.66 0.83 -9.66
C LEU A 161 20.91 0.13 -9.17
N ALA A 162 21.39 0.49 -7.99
CA ALA A 162 22.51 -0.17 -7.32
C ALA A 162 22.14 -0.51 -5.87
N LEU A 163 22.70 -1.61 -5.36
CA LEU A 163 22.63 -1.99 -3.96
C LEU A 163 24.07 -2.25 -3.52
N ASP A 164 24.48 -1.64 -2.41
CA ASP A 164 25.81 -1.84 -1.84
C ASP A 164 25.80 -1.62 -0.31
N SER A 165 27.00 -1.50 0.29
CA SER A 165 27.15 -1.31 1.74
C SER A 165 26.67 0.05 2.25
N GLN A 166 26.48 1.04 1.36
CA GLN A 166 25.98 2.38 1.65
C GLN A 166 24.48 2.53 1.41
N GLY A 167 23.80 1.53 0.84
CA GLY A 167 22.34 1.50 0.74
C GLY A 167 21.82 1.03 -0.63
N LEU A 168 20.55 1.35 -0.87
CA LEU A 168 19.89 1.24 -2.16
C LEU A 168 19.93 2.60 -2.87
N HIS A 169 20.62 2.65 -4.00
CA HIS A 169 20.85 3.85 -4.78
C HIS A 169 20.01 3.80 -6.06
N ILE A 170 19.16 4.81 -6.27
CA ILE A 170 18.26 4.89 -7.43
C ILE A 170 18.50 6.22 -8.13
N THR A 171 18.76 6.18 -9.44
CA THR A 171 18.96 7.37 -10.28
C THR A 171 17.95 7.39 -11.41
N PHE A 172 17.48 8.58 -11.74
CA PHE A 172 16.42 8.88 -12.71
C PHE A 172 16.97 9.79 -13.83
N PRO A 173 16.33 9.83 -15.02
CA PRO A 173 16.78 10.68 -16.13
C PRO A 173 16.46 12.17 -15.90
N GLY A 174 15.52 12.47 -15.00
CA GLY A 174 15.14 13.81 -14.56
C GLY A 174 14.73 13.74 -13.08
N SER A 175 13.76 14.54 -12.65
CA SER A 175 13.16 14.39 -11.31
C SER A 175 12.70 12.95 -11.05
N LEU A 176 12.83 12.49 -9.79
CA LEU A 176 12.27 11.22 -9.33
C LEU A 176 10.75 11.25 -9.12
N GLY A 177 10.14 12.45 -9.12
CA GLY A 177 8.70 12.65 -8.95
C GLY A 177 8.25 12.31 -7.53
N GLN A 178 7.22 11.48 -7.44
CA GLN A 178 6.70 10.86 -6.23
C GLN A 178 7.13 9.39 -6.11
N ILE A 179 7.54 8.98 -4.90
CA ILE A 179 7.80 7.60 -4.52
C ILE A 179 7.00 7.28 -3.26
N ALA A 180 6.09 6.31 -3.32
CA ALA A 180 5.44 5.75 -2.15
C ALA A 180 6.31 4.63 -1.56
N VAL A 181 6.52 4.62 -0.24
CA VAL A 181 7.36 3.64 0.47
C VAL A 181 6.59 3.05 1.65
N MET A 182 6.56 1.72 1.77
CA MET A 182 5.89 1.02 2.86
C MET A 182 6.66 -0.23 3.28
N SER A 183 6.56 -0.63 4.55
CA SER A 183 6.83 -2.03 4.93
C SER A 183 5.75 -2.91 4.30
N LEU A 184 6.11 -3.94 3.53
CA LEU A 184 5.17 -4.79 2.78
C LEU A 184 4.25 -5.63 3.69
N TYR A 185 4.54 -5.73 4.98
CA TYR A 185 3.69 -6.42 5.96
C TYR A 185 3.41 -5.52 7.19
N GLY A 186 3.51 -4.20 7.00
CA GLY A 186 3.25 -3.21 8.05
C GLY A 186 4.21 -3.33 9.22
N ASP A 187 3.68 -3.47 10.43
CA ASP A 187 4.47 -3.65 11.65
C ASP A 187 4.76 -5.13 11.98
N ARG A 188 4.35 -6.07 11.12
CA ARG A 188 4.64 -7.49 11.31
C ARG A 188 6.14 -7.72 11.26
N SER A 189 6.73 -8.02 12.41
CA SER A 189 8.05 -8.62 12.46
C SER A 189 8.00 -9.98 11.76
N LEU A 190 8.81 -10.16 10.72
CA LEU A 190 8.98 -11.43 10.03
C LEU A 190 10.25 -12.11 10.51
N PRO A 191 10.27 -13.43 10.71
CA PRO A 191 11.49 -14.12 11.06
C PRO A 191 12.52 -14.03 9.92
N SER A 192 13.78 -13.82 10.27
CA SER A 192 14.91 -13.81 9.33
C SER A 192 15.47 -15.21 9.02
N SER A 193 15.04 -16.24 9.75
CA SER A 193 15.49 -17.63 9.58
C SER A 193 14.42 -18.65 10.00
N ALA A 194 14.66 -19.92 9.69
CA ALA A 194 13.75 -21.01 10.05
C ALA A 194 13.61 -21.19 11.58
N GLU A 195 14.67 -20.93 12.34
CA GLU A 195 14.68 -20.95 13.80
C GLU A 195 13.78 -19.86 14.39
N GLY A 196 13.60 -18.73 13.69
CA GLY A 196 12.66 -17.67 14.06
C GLY A 196 11.19 -18.07 13.98
N LEU A 197 10.85 -19.24 13.42
CA LEU A 197 9.50 -19.81 13.47
C LEU A 197 9.23 -20.59 14.78
N ALA A 198 10.25 -20.82 15.61
CA ALA A 198 10.09 -21.54 16.88
C ALA A 198 9.15 -20.80 17.83
N GLY A 199 8.11 -21.48 18.30
CA GLY A 199 7.07 -20.91 19.18
C GLY A 199 5.79 -20.48 18.46
N LEU A 200 5.77 -20.40 17.12
CA LEU A 200 4.54 -20.25 16.35
C LEU A 200 3.78 -21.59 16.26
N THR A 201 2.45 -21.54 16.20
CA THR A 201 1.66 -22.73 15.84
C THR A 201 1.93 -23.15 14.40
N SER A 202 1.63 -24.41 14.05
CA SER A 202 1.86 -24.92 12.69
C SER A 202 1.09 -24.16 11.61
N GLU A 203 -0.06 -23.56 11.91
CA GLU A 203 -0.83 -22.74 10.96
C GLU A 203 -0.26 -21.32 10.83
N GLU A 204 0.19 -20.70 11.92
CA GLU A 204 0.89 -19.42 11.88
C GLU A 204 2.22 -19.54 11.12
N ALA A 205 2.99 -20.61 11.37
CA ALA A 205 4.25 -20.87 10.66
C ALA A 205 4.05 -21.09 9.15
N LYS A 206 2.94 -21.74 8.74
CA LYS A 206 2.56 -21.87 7.31
C LYS A 206 2.16 -20.53 6.68
N ARG A 207 1.48 -19.66 7.43
CA ARG A 207 1.02 -18.33 6.97
C ARG A 207 2.08 -17.23 7.15
N THR A 208 3.23 -17.53 7.74
CA THR A 208 4.31 -16.55 7.95
C THR A 208 5.19 -16.48 6.70
N PRO A 209 5.33 -15.29 6.07
CA PRO A 209 6.23 -15.12 4.94
C PRO A 209 7.70 -15.38 5.35
N LYS A 210 8.38 -16.25 4.59
CA LYS A 210 9.75 -16.69 4.87
C LYS A 210 10.75 -15.92 4.02
N THR A 211 11.20 -14.76 4.49
CA THR A 211 11.99 -13.81 3.68
C THR A 211 13.35 -14.38 3.26
N TRP A 212 13.92 -15.30 4.04
CA TRP A 212 15.18 -15.99 3.73
C TRP A 212 15.10 -16.90 2.50
N GLU A 213 13.92 -17.42 2.16
CA GLU A 213 13.73 -18.21 0.93
C GLU A 213 13.75 -17.30 -0.32
N TRP A 214 13.50 -16.00 -0.18
CA TRP A 214 13.31 -15.07 -1.31
C TRP A 214 14.60 -14.72 -2.03
N ALA A 215 15.76 -14.93 -1.40
CA ALA A 215 17.08 -14.74 -2.01
C ALA A 215 17.26 -15.51 -3.33
N ARG A 216 16.49 -16.59 -3.54
CA ARG A 216 16.48 -17.39 -4.78
C ARG A 216 15.34 -16.99 -5.73
N VAL A 217 14.15 -16.76 -5.18
CA VAL A 217 12.94 -16.41 -5.94
C VAL A 217 11.92 -15.73 -5.04
N VAL A 218 11.40 -14.58 -5.45
CA VAL A 218 10.30 -13.92 -4.72
C VAL A 218 9.00 -14.72 -4.94
N PRO A 219 8.35 -15.25 -3.88
CA PRO A 219 7.15 -16.09 -4.05
C PRO A 219 5.93 -15.33 -4.57
N ARG A 220 4.88 -16.08 -4.96
CA ARG A 220 3.66 -15.49 -5.53
C ARG A 220 2.93 -14.53 -4.59
N GLU A 221 2.90 -14.79 -3.28
CA GLU A 221 2.16 -13.96 -2.31
C GLU A 221 2.73 -12.53 -2.23
N PRO A 222 4.03 -12.29 -1.92
CA PRO A 222 4.59 -10.94 -1.93
C PRO A 222 4.41 -10.24 -3.28
N LEU A 223 4.59 -10.94 -4.41
CA LEU A 223 4.36 -10.35 -5.73
C LEU A 223 2.91 -9.94 -5.97
N THR A 224 1.94 -10.71 -5.46
CA THR A 224 0.51 -10.38 -5.58
C THR A 224 0.20 -9.13 -4.75
N ARG A 225 0.73 -9.06 -3.51
CA ARG A 225 0.59 -7.93 -2.59
C ARG A 225 1.25 -6.65 -3.15
N ILE A 226 2.46 -6.76 -3.70
CA ILE A 226 3.17 -5.64 -4.34
C ILE A 226 2.40 -5.14 -5.57
N ARG A 227 1.90 -6.03 -6.44
CA ARG A 227 1.14 -5.61 -7.64
C ARG A 227 -0.21 -4.99 -7.30
N PHE A 228 -0.86 -5.45 -6.24
CA PHE A 228 -2.02 -4.79 -5.66
C PHE A 228 -1.67 -3.36 -5.25
N TRP A 229 -0.66 -3.17 -4.38
CA TRP A 229 -0.27 -1.84 -3.90
C TRP A 229 0.28 -0.92 -5.00
N SER A 230 0.98 -1.46 -5.99
CA SER A 230 1.41 -0.75 -7.20
C SER A 230 0.24 -0.15 -7.99
N SER A 231 -0.91 -0.82 -7.97
CA SER A 231 -2.14 -0.38 -8.65
C SER A 231 -2.96 0.56 -7.76
N ALA A 232 -3.00 0.26 -6.45
CA ALA A 232 -3.62 1.08 -5.43
C ALA A 232 -2.97 2.47 -5.36
N PHE A 233 -1.64 2.57 -5.18
CA PHE A 233 -0.89 3.84 -5.15
C PHE A 233 -0.73 4.54 -6.53
N ALA A 234 -1.58 4.23 -7.51
CA ALA A 234 -1.91 5.22 -8.54
C ALA A 234 -2.87 6.30 -7.98
N ARG A 235 -3.57 5.99 -6.87
CA ARG A 235 -4.52 6.85 -6.17
C ARG A 235 -4.28 6.72 -4.67
N ILE A 236 -4.20 7.83 -3.96
CA ILE A 236 -3.83 7.82 -2.53
C ILE A 236 -4.87 8.59 -1.73
N PRO A 237 -5.50 7.98 -0.70
CA PRO A 237 -6.50 8.66 0.10
C PRO A 237 -5.81 9.60 1.08
N LEU A 238 -6.08 10.90 0.95
CA LEU A 238 -5.55 11.93 1.84
C LEU A 238 -6.56 12.43 2.86
N SER A 239 -7.85 12.27 2.57
CA SER A 239 -8.95 12.74 3.41
C SER A 239 -10.09 11.74 3.39
N ALA A 240 -10.92 11.80 4.43
CA ALA A 240 -12.18 11.07 4.50
C ALA A 240 -13.28 11.98 5.07
N TRP A 241 -14.49 11.81 4.54
CA TRP A 241 -15.72 12.35 5.11
C TRP A 241 -16.55 11.21 5.64
N THR A 242 -17.08 11.41 6.84
CA THR A 242 -17.92 10.44 7.53
C THR A 242 -19.27 11.04 7.88
N TRP A 243 -20.34 10.25 7.78
CA TRP A 243 -21.65 10.59 8.33
C TRP A 243 -22.36 9.32 8.82
N GLU A 244 -23.32 9.48 9.73
CA GLU A 244 -24.09 8.39 10.30
C GLU A 244 -25.59 8.55 9.99
N GLU A 245 -26.23 7.43 9.70
CA GLU A 245 -27.67 7.29 9.53
C GLU A 245 -28.20 6.23 10.52
N ALA A 246 -29.38 6.45 11.08
CA ALA A 246 -30.04 5.45 11.91
C ALA A 246 -30.55 4.30 11.02
N SER A 247 -30.14 3.07 11.29
CA SER A 247 -30.68 1.92 10.56
C SER A 247 -32.14 1.71 10.95
N THR A 248 -32.98 1.45 9.96
CA THR A 248 -34.39 1.08 10.16
C THR A 248 -34.58 -0.43 10.38
N LYS A 249 -33.49 -1.22 10.31
CA LYS A 249 -33.51 -2.67 10.54
C LYS A 249 -33.48 -2.98 12.04
N PRO A 250 -34.25 -3.99 12.51
CA PRO A 250 -34.02 -4.60 13.83
C PRO A 250 -32.89 -5.67 13.74
N PRO A 251 -32.02 -5.82 14.76
CA PRO A 251 -31.91 -4.98 15.96
C PRO A 251 -31.31 -3.60 15.67
N PRO A 252 -31.48 -2.60 16.56
CA PRO A 252 -30.93 -1.26 16.38
C PRO A 252 -29.44 -1.26 16.02
N SER A 253 -29.13 -0.66 14.88
CA SER A 253 -27.79 -0.53 14.33
C SER A 253 -27.57 0.88 13.78
N ARG A 254 -26.31 1.28 13.70
CA ARG A 254 -25.90 2.50 12.99
C ARG A 254 -25.34 2.14 11.64
N LEU A 255 -25.75 2.91 10.64
CA LEU A 255 -25.17 2.87 9.32
C LEU A 255 -24.19 4.04 9.21
N GLY A 256 -22.92 3.77 9.44
CA GLY A 256 -21.85 4.73 9.16
C GLY A 256 -21.52 4.70 7.67
N HIS A 257 -21.24 5.85 7.08
CA HIS A 257 -20.77 5.97 5.71
C HIS A 257 -19.44 6.70 5.68
N MET A 258 -18.55 6.29 4.78
CA MET A 258 -17.23 6.89 4.57
C MET A 258 -16.99 7.12 3.09
N ARG A 259 -16.47 8.30 2.72
CA ARG A 259 -16.03 8.62 1.35
C ARG A 259 -14.65 9.26 1.39
N PHE A 260 -13.80 8.94 0.42
CA PHE A 260 -12.39 9.34 0.43
C PHE A 260 -12.05 10.39 -0.62
N GLY A 261 -11.14 11.29 -0.25
CA GLY A 261 -10.56 12.29 -1.12
C GLY A 261 -9.19 11.84 -1.61
N TRP A 262 -9.07 11.82 -2.93
CA TRP A 262 -8.01 11.12 -3.63
C TRP A 262 -7.01 12.08 -4.25
N MET A 263 -5.72 11.83 -3.99
CA MET A 263 -4.64 12.32 -4.82
C MET A 263 -4.37 11.31 -5.94
N GLU A 264 -4.44 11.75 -7.20
CA GLU A 264 -3.87 10.98 -8.31
C GLU A 264 -2.34 11.07 -8.22
N HIS A 265 -1.67 9.93 -8.05
CA HIS A 265 -0.22 9.82 -8.14
C HIS A 265 0.13 9.75 -9.63
N PRO A 266 0.84 10.73 -10.21
CA PRO A 266 1.21 10.65 -11.61
C PRO A 266 2.07 9.41 -11.83
N SER A 267 1.93 8.77 -12.98
CA SER A 267 2.65 7.54 -13.27
C SER A 267 3.01 7.49 -14.74
N ALA A 268 4.31 7.40 -15.03
CA ALA A 268 4.81 7.10 -16.37
C ALA A 268 4.57 5.63 -16.76
N TRP A 269 3.96 4.85 -15.86
CA TRP A 269 3.74 3.41 -15.97
C TRP A 269 2.30 3.11 -16.37
N GLN A 270 2.11 2.09 -17.22
CA GLN A 270 0.79 1.59 -17.62
C GLN A 270 0.17 0.66 -16.54
N ALA A 271 0.35 0.99 -15.26
CA ALA A 271 -0.25 0.24 -14.17
C ALA A 271 -1.78 0.48 -14.13
N PRO A 272 -2.60 -0.55 -13.85
CA PRO A 272 -4.01 -0.34 -13.54
C PRO A 272 -4.17 0.65 -12.37
N ARG A 273 -5.17 1.54 -12.45
CA ARG A 273 -5.51 2.43 -11.32
C ARG A 273 -6.63 1.80 -10.53
N LEU A 274 -6.38 1.51 -9.25
CA LEU A 274 -7.34 0.87 -8.36
C LEU A 274 -7.78 1.86 -7.29
N TYR A 275 -9.09 2.08 -7.14
CA TYR A 275 -9.63 2.74 -5.95
C TYR A 275 -9.60 1.78 -4.77
N TRP A 276 -9.45 2.29 -3.55
CA TRP A 276 -9.35 1.42 -2.38
C TRP A 276 -9.75 2.16 -1.10
N ALA A 277 -10.82 1.73 -0.43
CA ALA A 277 -11.33 2.45 0.72
C ALA A 277 -10.70 1.89 2.02
N PRO A 278 -9.77 2.62 2.68
CA PRO A 278 -9.15 2.16 3.92
C PRO A 278 -10.19 2.07 5.04
N VAL A 279 -10.23 0.95 5.76
CA VAL A 279 -11.03 0.88 6.99
C VAL A 279 -10.22 1.47 8.14
N GLU A 280 -10.85 2.34 8.92
CA GLU A 280 -10.30 2.94 10.14
C GLU A 280 -9.75 1.84 11.09
N VAL A 281 -8.66 2.12 11.80
CA VAL A 281 -7.90 1.09 12.55
C VAL A 281 -8.75 0.37 13.60
N SER A 282 -9.58 1.09 14.38
CA SER A 282 -10.45 0.48 15.39
C SER A 282 -11.58 -0.36 14.78
N MET A 283 -12.19 0.13 13.69
CA MET A 283 -13.17 -0.65 12.91
C MET A 283 -12.53 -1.89 12.28
N GLY A 284 -11.37 -1.74 11.66
CA GLY A 284 -10.61 -2.83 11.06
C GLY A 284 -10.22 -3.88 12.10
N ARG A 285 -9.81 -3.45 13.30
CA ARG A 285 -9.47 -4.34 14.41
C ARG A 285 -10.69 -5.13 14.88
N ARG A 286 -11.80 -4.44 15.20
CA ARG A 286 -13.05 -5.08 15.63
C ARG A 286 -13.60 -6.05 14.57
N TRP A 287 -13.46 -5.73 13.28
CA TRP A 287 -13.84 -6.63 12.19
C TRP A 287 -12.91 -7.84 12.03
N VAL A 288 -11.60 -7.69 12.25
CA VAL A 288 -10.66 -8.82 12.22
C VAL A 288 -10.88 -9.77 13.41
N ASP A 289 -11.15 -9.21 14.60
CA ASP A 289 -11.41 -9.99 15.82
C ASP A 289 -12.80 -10.67 15.80
N ASP A 290 -13.84 -9.99 15.31
CA ASP A 290 -15.16 -10.59 15.00
C ASP A 290 -15.75 -10.04 13.69
N PRO A 291 -15.61 -10.77 12.55
CA PRO A 291 -16.16 -10.37 11.26
C PRO A 291 -17.69 -10.34 11.18
N ARG A 292 -18.41 -10.84 12.21
CA ARG A 292 -19.88 -10.77 12.31
C ARG A 292 -20.36 -9.53 13.07
N SER A 293 -19.46 -8.86 13.80
CA SER A 293 -19.80 -7.69 14.61
C SER A 293 -20.09 -6.43 13.79
N MET A 294 -19.71 -6.41 12.50
CA MET A 294 -19.93 -5.30 11.55
C MET A 294 -20.06 -5.82 10.12
N TYR A 295 -20.96 -5.22 9.35
CA TYR A 295 -21.18 -5.53 7.93
C TYR A 295 -20.74 -4.35 7.07
N PHE A 296 -19.85 -4.59 6.11
CA PHE A 296 -19.34 -3.57 5.19
C PHE A 296 -19.94 -3.74 3.79
N GLU A 297 -20.36 -2.63 3.18
CA GLU A 297 -20.82 -2.55 1.79
C GLU A 297 -20.08 -1.43 1.03
N PRO A 298 -19.24 -1.75 0.03
CA PRO A 298 -18.89 -3.10 -0.45
C PRO A 298 -18.11 -3.94 0.57
N ARG A 299 -17.97 -5.24 0.29
CA ARG A 299 -17.37 -6.20 1.23
C ARG A 299 -15.92 -5.84 1.57
N CYS A 300 -15.65 -5.64 2.86
CA CYS A 300 -14.31 -5.50 3.41
C CYS A 300 -13.50 -6.79 3.26
N PHE A 301 -12.19 -6.64 3.03
CA PHE A 301 -11.25 -7.75 3.02
C PHE A 301 -10.06 -7.52 3.96
N ASN A 302 -9.60 -8.61 4.57
CA ASN A 302 -8.44 -8.59 5.45
C ASN A 302 -7.17 -8.59 4.58
N MET A 303 -6.30 -7.62 4.80
CA MET A 303 -4.98 -7.55 4.14
C MET A 303 -3.97 -8.52 4.76
N ASP A 304 -4.29 -9.21 5.86
CA ASP A 304 -3.34 -9.86 6.79
C ASP A 304 -2.19 -8.90 7.15
N TRP A 305 -2.55 -7.63 7.39
CA TRP A 305 -1.63 -6.51 7.53
C TRP A 305 -1.80 -5.87 8.91
N PRO A 306 -0.92 -6.16 9.87
CA PRO A 306 -0.90 -5.44 11.13
C PRO A 306 -0.19 -4.09 10.91
N ALA A 307 -0.78 -3.02 11.45
CA ALA A 307 -0.22 -1.68 11.38
C ALA A 307 -0.67 -0.85 12.59
N ALA A 308 0.28 -0.39 13.38
CA ALA A 308 0.07 0.45 14.55
C ALA A 308 -0.55 1.83 14.24
N SER A 309 -0.55 2.25 12.96
CA SER A 309 -1.03 3.58 12.54
C SER A 309 -1.62 3.62 11.12
N GLY A 310 -2.10 2.49 10.59
CA GLY A 310 -2.64 2.40 9.23
C GLY A 310 -3.73 1.32 9.10
N PRO A 311 -4.45 1.27 7.97
CA PRO A 311 -5.62 0.42 7.79
C PRO A 311 -5.27 -1.07 7.87
N LEU A 312 -5.88 -1.78 8.82
CA LEU A 312 -5.74 -3.23 9.01
C LEU A 312 -6.53 -4.03 7.95
N ALA A 313 -7.62 -3.43 7.47
CA ALA A 313 -8.51 -3.96 6.46
C ALA A 313 -8.91 -2.83 5.50
N LEU A 314 -9.37 -3.18 4.30
CA LEU A 314 -9.80 -2.19 3.30
C LEU A 314 -10.82 -2.80 2.34
N ILE A 315 -11.44 -1.97 1.52
CA ILE A 315 -12.37 -2.39 0.46
C ILE A 315 -11.75 -2.08 -0.90
N SER A 316 -11.62 -3.08 -1.76
CA SER A 316 -11.02 -2.93 -3.09
C SER A 316 -12.02 -2.35 -4.09
N ASP A 317 -11.50 -1.55 -5.03
CA ASP A 317 -12.23 -0.92 -6.13
C ASP A 317 -13.41 -0.03 -5.69
N ALA A 318 -13.23 0.71 -4.59
CA ALA A 318 -14.25 1.57 -4.00
C ALA A 318 -13.72 2.95 -3.60
N GLU A 319 -14.47 4.01 -3.92
CA GLU A 319 -14.20 5.40 -3.49
C GLU A 319 -14.65 5.69 -2.04
N GLY A 320 -15.37 4.74 -1.43
CA GLY A 320 -16.06 4.88 -0.16
C GLY A 320 -16.84 3.61 0.18
N TYR A 321 -17.42 3.55 1.38
CA TYR A 321 -18.19 2.41 1.86
C TYR A 321 -19.25 2.80 2.88
N SER A 322 -20.16 1.88 3.15
CA SER A 322 -21.06 1.91 4.30
C SER A 322 -20.70 0.78 5.25
N VAL A 323 -20.84 1.00 6.56
CA VAL A 323 -20.63 0.01 7.61
C VAL A 323 -21.84 0.00 8.54
N GLU A 324 -22.50 -1.15 8.65
CA GLU A 324 -23.58 -1.38 9.61
C GLU A 324 -22.99 -2.06 10.85
N ALA A 325 -23.13 -1.41 12.01
CA ALA A 325 -22.67 -1.91 13.30
C ALA A 325 -23.82 -1.89 14.32
N PRO A 326 -23.98 -2.92 15.17
CA PRO A 326 -24.96 -2.90 16.26
C PRO A 326 -24.60 -1.79 17.25
N GLU A 327 -25.61 -1.08 17.76
CA GLU A 327 -25.39 -0.07 18.80
C GLU A 327 -24.78 -0.71 20.06
N LEU A 328 -23.75 -0.09 20.62
CA LEU A 328 -23.18 -0.56 21.88
C LEU A 328 -24.03 -0.03 23.05
N PRO A 329 -24.21 -0.81 24.13
CA PRO A 329 -24.94 -0.36 25.31
C PRO A 329 -24.32 0.90 25.92
N GLY A 330 -24.93 2.06 25.69
CA GLY A 330 -24.46 3.36 26.17
C GLY A 330 -24.46 4.49 25.13
N ASP A 331 -24.53 4.16 23.83
CA ASP A 331 -24.38 5.16 22.73
C ASP A 331 -25.59 6.08 22.52
N SER A 332 -26.61 6.06 23.40
CA SER A 332 -27.98 6.55 23.16
C SER A 332 -28.19 8.08 23.11
N LYS A 333 -27.26 8.83 22.53
CA LYS A 333 -27.48 10.23 22.10
C LYS A 333 -27.71 10.25 20.60
N GLY A 334 -28.83 10.86 20.20
CA GLY A 334 -29.46 10.66 18.88
C GLY A 334 -28.58 11.04 17.68
N ALA A 335 -28.93 10.46 16.54
CA ALA A 335 -28.21 10.62 15.27
C ALA A 335 -28.01 12.10 14.90
N SER A 336 -26.79 12.57 15.09
CA SER A 336 -26.32 13.86 14.58
C SER A 336 -25.52 13.63 13.31
N GLN A 337 -25.88 14.26 12.20
CA GLN A 337 -25.02 14.38 11.03
C GLN A 337 -23.80 15.24 11.39
N GLN A 338 -22.77 14.62 11.97
CA GLN A 338 -21.49 15.26 12.25
C GLN A 338 -20.55 15.03 11.07
N TRP A 339 -20.39 16.08 10.27
CA TRP A 339 -19.35 16.19 9.27
C TRP A 339 -17.98 16.27 9.97
N THR A 340 -17.41 15.11 10.28
CA THR A 340 -16.01 15.06 10.71
C THR A 340 -15.16 14.94 9.46
N GLU A 341 -14.58 16.04 9.01
CA GLU A 341 -13.52 16.01 8.01
C GLU A 341 -12.29 15.37 8.65
N TRP A 342 -12.07 14.09 8.37
CA TRP A 342 -10.80 13.43 8.61
C TRP A 342 -9.84 13.83 7.48
N ALA A 343 -9.40 15.09 7.51
CA ALA A 343 -8.22 15.49 6.80
C ALA A 343 -7.06 14.67 7.37
N GLY A 344 -6.57 13.67 6.61
CA GLY A 344 -5.32 13.01 6.94
C GLY A 344 -4.25 14.09 7.01
N ASN A 345 -3.51 14.11 8.11
CA ASN A 345 -2.65 15.23 8.48
C ASN A 345 -1.76 15.67 7.31
N LEU A 346 -2.15 16.76 6.65
CA LEU A 346 -1.31 17.44 5.66
C LEU A 346 -0.16 18.08 6.43
N VAL A 347 0.90 17.29 6.62
CA VAL A 347 2.15 17.76 7.21
C VAL A 347 2.60 18.98 6.41
N ASN A 348 2.72 20.11 7.11
CA ASN A 348 3.18 21.36 6.54
C ASN A 348 4.54 21.18 5.85
N PRO A 349 4.85 21.96 4.80
CA PRO A 349 6.06 21.77 4.01
C PRO A 349 7.37 21.79 4.84
N ILE A 350 8.13 20.69 4.73
CA ILE A 350 9.41 20.35 5.35
C ILE A 350 10.62 20.87 4.51
N ARG A 351 11.88 20.72 4.97
CA ARG A 351 13.13 21.05 4.22
C ARG A 351 14.53 20.39 4.57
N PHE A 352 14.82 19.63 5.66
CA PHE A 352 16.16 19.05 6.14
C PHE A 352 17.01 19.65 7.35
N GLU A 353 18.22 20.26 7.28
CA GLU A 353 18.84 21.32 8.19
C GLU A 353 20.39 21.45 7.90
N PRO A 354 21.09 22.61 7.83
CA PRO A 354 22.55 22.60 7.59
C PRO A 354 23.39 22.46 8.87
N GLU A 355 23.15 21.41 9.65
CA GLU A 355 24.19 20.77 10.48
C GLU A 355 23.79 19.32 10.77
N HIS A 356 24.51 18.36 10.16
CA HIS A 356 24.53 16.91 10.42
C HIS A 356 23.23 16.22 10.92
N SER A 357 22.09 16.49 10.29
CA SER A 357 20.80 15.91 10.72
C SER A 357 20.60 14.45 10.24
N GLU A 358 20.52 13.52 11.20
CA GLU A 358 20.20 12.10 10.98
C GLU A 358 18.69 11.85 11.10
N LEU A 359 18.05 11.26 10.07
CA LEU A 359 16.64 10.83 10.14
C LEU A 359 16.53 9.43 10.77
N GLY A 360 16.30 9.38 12.08
CA GLY A 360 15.90 8.17 12.79
C GLY A 360 14.38 8.05 12.89
N TRP A 361 13.79 7.08 12.18
CA TRP A 361 12.34 6.83 12.21
C TRP A 361 11.98 5.89 13.36
N SER A 362 10.92 6.20 14.12
CA SER A 362 10.43 5.38 15.24
C SER A 362 9.20 4.54 14.89
N THR A 363 9.31 3.76 13.80
CA THR A 363 8.76 2.40 13.79
C THR A 363 9.96 1.46 13.71
N ARG A 364 9.96 0.34 14.45
CA ARG A 364 11.18 -0.49 14.68
C ARG A 364 11.70 -1.20 13.42
N SER A 365 11.13 -0.93 12.25
CA SER A 365 11.19 -1.76 11.04
C SER A 365 11.51 -0.99 9.74
N LEU A 366 11.69 0.34 9.76
CA LEU A 366 11.99 1.12 8.55
C LEU A 366 13.24 2.01 8.73
N GLY A 367 14.27 1.72 7.93
CA GLY A 367 15.61 2.32 8.04
C GLY A 367 15.73 3.79 7.58
N ARG A 368 16.96 4.32 7.65
CA ARG A 368 17.27 5.73 7.34
C ARG A 368 17.29 6.04 5.84
N ILE A 369 17.09 7.31 5.48
CA ILE A 369 17.04 7.82 4.09
C ILE A 369 18.03 8.98 3.91
N ARG A 370 18.72 9.04 2.77
CA ARG A 370 19.69 10.08 2.43
C ARG A 370 19.50 10.59 0.99
N TRP A 371 19.63 11.90 0.81
CA TRP A 371 19.54 12.56 -0.49
C TRP A 371 20.95 12.93 -0.97
N GLY A 372 21.19 12.86 -2.28
CA GLY A 372 22.47 13.21 -2.89
C GLY A 372 22.27 13.81 -4.28
N GLY A 373 23.06 14.83 -4.63
CA GLY A 373 23.02 15.47 -5.95
C GLY A 373 22.91 17.00 -5.97
N VAL A 374 22.69 17.66 -4.82
CA VAL A 374 22.70 19.13 -4.72
C VAL A 374 23.40 19.54 -3.42
N ASP A 375 24.48 20.32 -3.54
CA ASP A 375 25.09 21.00 -2.40
C ASP A 375 24.22 22.22 -2.03
N GLY A 376 23.43 22.09 -0.96
CA GLY A 376 22.54 23.16 -0.49
C GLY A 376 21.87 22.86 0.86
N PRO A 377 21.35 23.90 1.55
CA PRO A 377 20.75 23.80 2.89
C PRO A 377 19.21 23.67 2.89
N PHE A 378 18.65 23.71 4.09
CA PHE A 378 17.54 22.84 4.48
C PHE A 378 16.91 23.21 5.87
N ARG A 379 15.84 22.50 6.33
CA ARG A 379 15.32 22.31 7.74
C ARG A 379 14.12 21.31 7.94
N VAL A 380 14.14 20.29 8.83
CA VAL A 380 13.02 19.32 9.06
C VAL A 380 12.16 19.82 10.21
N VAL A 381 10.84 19.82 10.03
CA VAL A 381 9.88 19.92 11.12
C VAL A 381 8.78 18.89 10.86
N SER A 382 8.50 18.05 11.87
CA SER A 382 7.29 17.23 11.91
C SER A 382 6.29 17.90 12.83
N THR A 383 5.07 18.10 12.38
CA THR A 383 3.97 18.62 13.20
C THR A 383 2.81 17.65 13.10
N ARG A 384 2.65 16.82 14.13
CA ARG A 384 1.47 15.98 14.31
C ARG A 384 0.33 16.86 14.81
N LEU A 385 -0.49 17.37 13.90
CA LEU A 385 -1.78 17.93 14.29
C LEU A 385 -2.67 16.77 14.78
N THR A 386 -3.23 16.89 15.97
CA THR A 386 -4.37 16.07 16.39
C THR A 386 -5.62 16.67 15.78
N ALA A 387 -6.52 15.84 15.27
CA ALA A 387 -7.84 16.32 14.84
C ALA A 387 -8.52 17.05 16.00
N SER A 388 -8.76 18.35 15.84
CA SER A 388 -9.64 19.09 16.73
C SER A 388 -11.07 18.76 16.33
N ALA A 389 -11.72 17.89 17.08
CA ALA A 389 -13.16 17.68 16.99
C ALA A 389 -13.89 18.93 17.52
N GLN A 390 -14.01 19.97 16.69
CA GLN A 390 -14.92 21.11 16.86
C GLN A 390 -14.92 22.03 15.63
N GLU A 391 -16.03 22.04 14.89
CA GLU A 391 -16.86 23.25 14.83
C GLU A 391 -18.33 22.88 14.51
N THR A 392 -19.23 23.12 15.46
CA THR A 392 -20.65 22.81 15.29
C THR A 392 -21.33 23.93 14.51
N LEU A 393 -21.40 23.83 13.18
CA LEU A 393 -22.21 24.71 12.35
C LEU A 393 -23.71 24.34 12.42
N LEU A 394 -24.32 24.64 13.57
CA LEU A 394 -25.78 24.75 13.68
C LEU A 394 -26.26 26.00 12.93
N THR A 395 -26.62 25.84 11.65
CA THR A 395 -27.26 26.89 10.84
C THR A 395 -28.66 26.47 10.37
N ARG A 396 -29.61 26.68 11.29
CA ARG A 396 -31.08 26.74 11.12
C ARG A 396 -31.82 25.50 10.62
#